data_AF-A0A920Q6R7-F1
#
_entry.id   AF-A0A920Q6R7-F1
#
_cell.length_a   1.000
_cell.length_b   1.000
_cell.length_c   1.000
_cell.angle_alpha   90.00
_cell.angle_beta   90.00
_cell.angle_gamma   90.00
#
_symmetry.space_group_name_H-M   'P 1'
#
loop_
_entity.id
_entity.type
_entity.pdbx_description
1 polymer ?
#
loop_
_entity_poly.entity_id
_entity_poly.type
_entity_poly.pdbx_seq_one_letter_code
_entity_poly.pdbx_strand_id
1 'polypeptide(L)' 'MRLWYLGAPTVFREGAIDYPDPGVFYQIIEKYGVNVMFTAPTLLRMLMRYGEEYALGYDLKSLRFVTCAGEPLIPKL' A
#
# COMPACT_ATOMS: atom_id res chain seq x y z
N MET A 1 -18.80 1.02 -2.88
CA MET A 1 -19.05 1.01 -1.42
C MET A 1 -19.68 -0.34 -1.00
N ARG A 2 -18.96 -1.47 -1.16
CA ARG A 2 -19.44 -2.84 -0.89
C ARG A 2 -18.49 -3.69 -0.02
N LEU A 3 -17.27 -3.21 0.23
CA LEU A 3 -16.25 -3.92 1.01
C LEU A 3 -16.66 -4.14 2.48
N TRP A 4 -17.43 -3.21 3.04
CA TRP A 4 -17.86 -3.25 4.44
C TRP A 4 -18.85 -4.38 4.78
N TYR A 5 -19.59 -4.90 3.79
CA TYR A 5 -20.58 -5.96 4.02
C TYR A 5 -19.94 -7.31 4.38
N LEU A 6 -18.66 -7.50 4.04
CA LEU A 6 -17.93 -8.75 4.30
C LEU A 6 -17.42 -8.85 5.75
N GLY A 7 -17.65 -7.83 6.60
CA GLY A 7 -17.15 -7.81 7.97
C GLY A 7 -15.62 -7.74 8.07
N ALA A 8 -14.95 -7.35 6.98
CA ALA A 8 -13.49 -7.25 6.94
C ALA A 8 -13.00 -5.99 7.67
N PRO A 9 -12.03 -6.10 8.59
CA PRO A 9 -11.36 -4.94 9.17
C PRO A 9 -10.75 -4.08 8.06
N THR A 10 -11.07 -2.78 8.07
CA THR A 10 -10.56 -1.85 7.07
C THR A 10 -9.69 -0.80 7.74
N VAL A 11 -8.48 -0.62 7.21
CA VAL A 11 -7.53 0.38 7.70
C VAL A 11 -7.65 1.63 6.85
N PHE A 12 -7.87 2.77 7.50
CA PHE A 12 -7.78 4.08 6.87
C PHE A 12 -6.60 4.82 7.46
N ARG A 13 -5.86 5.49 6.59
CA ARG A 13 -4.79 6.39 6.96
C ARG A 13 -5.07 7.75 6.34
N GLU A 14 -4.95 8.78 7.15
CA GLU A 14 -5.06 10.15 6.71
C GLU A 14 -3.68 10.75 6.39
N GLY A 15 -3.64 11.72 5.48
CA GLY A 15 -2.42 12.42 5.09
C GLY A 15 -1.57 11.70 4.04
N ALA A 16 -0.44 12.32 3.72
CA ALA A 16 0.48 11.85 2.68
C ALA A 16 1.19 10.56 3.10
N ILE A 17 1.11 9.53 2.26
CA ILE A 17 1.51 8.13 2.54
C ILE A 17 3.04 7.92 2.62
N ASP A 18 3.80 8.97 2.33
CA ASP A 18 5.25 9.11 2.33
C ASP A 18 5.77 10.04 3.44
N TYR A 19 4.91 10.44 4.39
CA TYR A 19 5.27 11.29 5.53
C TYR A 19 5.14 10.56 6.88
N PRO A 20 6.11 10.66 7.81
CA PRO A 20 7.37 11.41 7.71
C PRO A 20 8.39 10.87 6.70
N ASP A 21 8.25 9.62 6.28
CA ASP A 21 9.09 8.99 5.25
C ASP A 21 8.31 7.88 4.49
N PRO A 22 8.81 7.40 3.33
CA PRO A 22 8.17 6.34 2.55
C PRO A 22 7.96 5.01 3.30
N GLY A 23 8.69 4.78 4.39
CA GLY A 23 8.57 3.60 5.25
C GLY A 23 7.19 3.46 5.90
N VAL A 24 6.47 4.56 6.08
CA VAL A 24 5.17 4.55 6.76
C VAL A 24 4.14 3.68 6.05
N PHE A 25 4.21 3.60 4.72
CA PHE A 25 3.37 2.71 3.93
C PHE A 25 3.55 1.23 4.36
N TYR A 26 4.80 0.80 4.48
CA TYR A 26 5.19 -0.56 4.83
C TYR A 26 4.95 -0.86 6.31
N GLN A 27 5.20 0.13 7.18
CA GLN A 27 4.90 0.04 8.61
C GLN A 27 3.44 -0.29 8.89
N ILE A 28 2.51 0.29 8.11
CA ILE A 28 1.06 0.03 8.28
C ILE A 28 0.72 -1.41 7.89
N ILE A 29 1.36 -1.94 6.85
CA ILE A 29 1.15 -3.32 6.41
C ILE A 29 1.60 -4.29 7.50
N GLU A 30 2.81 -4.09 8.04
CA GLU A 30 3.36 -4.92 9.11
C GLU A 30 2.54 -4.79 10.39
N LYS A 31 2.29 -3.57 10.86
CA LYS A 31 1.61 -3.29 12.14
C LYS A 31 0.19 -3.86 12.21
N TYR A 32 -0.56 -3.79 11.11
CA TYR A 32 -1.97 -4.21 11.08
C TYR A 32 -2.19 -5.53 10.34
N GLY A 33 -1.14 -6.19 9.83
CA GLY A 33 -1.25 -7.43 9.08
C GLY A 33 -2.11 -7.29 7.82
N VAL A 34 -1.93 -6.19 7.08
CA VAL A 34 -2.75 -5.88 5.89
C VAL A 34 -2.53 -6.96 4.83
N ASN A 35 -3.60 -7.65 4.43
CA ASN A 35 -3.53 -8.78 3.50
C ASN A 35 -4.05 -8.48 2.09
N VAL A 36 -4.84 -7.42 1.93
CA VAL A 36 -5.35 -6.93 0.65
C VAL A 36 -5.26 -5.41 0.65
N MET A 37 -4.71 -4.86 -0.41
CA MET A 37 -4.62 -3.42 -0.62
C MET A 37 -5.32 -3.00 -1.90
N PHE A 38 -6.02 -1.87 -1.83
CA PHE A 38 -6.59 -1.18 -2.98
C PHE A 38 -6.03 0.24 -3.07
N THR A 39 -5.42 0.61 -4.21
CA THR A 39 -4.77 1.92 -4.39
C THR A 39 -4.81 2.41 -5.85
N ALA A 40 -4.21 3.56 -6.14
CA ALA A 40 -3.99 4.05 -7.49
C ALA A 40 -2.59 3.66 -8.01
N PRO A 41 -2.38 3.43 -9.33
CA PRO A 41 -1.05 3.19 -9.89
C PRO A 41 -0.03 4.29 -9.59
N THR A 42 -0.48 5.52 -9.39
CA THR A 42 0.38 6.65 -8.97
C THR A 42 1.10 6.36 -7.66
N LEU A 43 0.46 5.68 -6.70
CA LEU A 43 1.10 5.27 -5.46
C LEU A 43 2.23 4.28 -5.71
N LEU A 44 1.95 3.24 -6.52
CA LEU A 44 2.95 2.22 -6.87
C LEU A 44 4.17 2.85 -7.53
N ARG A 45 3.96 3.75 -8.51
CA ARG A 45 5.07 4.46 -9.17
C ARG A 45 5.86 5.33 -8.20
N MET A 46 5.19 5.99 -7.27
CA MET A 46 5.85 6.79 -6.23
C MET A 46 6.71 5.90 -5.32
N LEU A 47 6.20 4.76 -4.86
CA LEU A 47 6.96 3.79 -4.06
C LEU A 47 8.16 3.23 -4.82
N MET A 48 8.00 2.89 -6.11
CA MET A 48 9.10 2.44 -6.97
C MET A 48 10.22 3.48 -7.10
N ARG A 49 9.90 4.78 -7.10
CA ARG A 49 10.90 5.86 -7.14
C ARG A 49 11.73 5.99 -5.87
N TYR A 50 11.18 5.60 -4.71
CA TYR A 50 11.91 5.60 -3.45
C TYR A 50 12.88 4.43 -3.29
N GLY A 51 12.80 3.43 -4.18
CA GLY A 51 13.60 2.22 -4.12
C GLY A 51 13.06 1.19 -3.11
N GLU A 52 13.70 0.02 -3.08
CA GLU A 52 13.26 -1.11 -2.26
C GLU A 52 13.75 -1.06 -0.80
N GLU A 53 14.73 -0.22 -0.48
CA GLU A 53 15.31 -0.07 0.87
C GLU A 53 14.25 0.13 1.95
N TYR A 54 13.26 0.99 1.68
CA TYR A 54 12.16 1.24 2.62
C TYR A 54 11.26 0.01 2.80
N ALA A 55 11.12 -0.86 1.80
CA ALA A 55 10.31 -2.06 1.90
C ALA A 55 11.04 -3.17 2.67
N LEU A 56 12.36 -3.29 2.45
CA LEU A 56 13.21 -4.32 3.06
C LEU A 56 13.29 -4.23 4.59
N GLY A 57 12.98 -3.06 5.16
CA GLY A 57 12.95 -2.84 6.61
C GLY A 57 11.72 -3.39 7.34
N TYR A 58 10.73 -3.96 6.65
CA TYR A 58 9.44 -4.39 7.23
C TYR A 58 9.03 -5.80 6.81
N ASP A 59 8.28 -6.51 7.68
CA ASP A 59 7.68 -7.80 7.35
C ASP A 59 6.36 -7.63 6.56
N LEU A 60 6.44 -7.91 5.26
CA LEU A 60 5.33 -7.80 4.32
C LEU A 60 4.64 -9.13 3.99
N LYS A 61 4.96 -10.22 4.70
CA LYS A 61 4.43 -11.58 4.41
C LYS A 61 2.90 -11.69 4.51
N SER A 62 2.26 -10.78 5.25
CA SER A 62 0.80 -10.73 5.37
C SER A 62 0.12 -10.31 4.05
N LEU A 63 0.80 -9.54 3.21
CA LEU A 63 0.25 -8.95 1.99
C LEU A 63 0.13 -10.00 0.88
N ARG A 64 -1.11 -10.25 0.41
CA ARG A 64 -1.40 -11.25 -0.62
C ARG A 64 -1.79 -10.63 -1.96
N PHE A 65 -2.55 -9.54 -1.92
CA PHE A 65 -3.08 -8.91 -3.12
C PHE A 65 -2.93 -7.40 -3.07
N VAL A 66 -2.40 -6.83 -4.15
CA VAL A 66 -2.42 -5.39 -4.41
C VAL A 66 -3.25 -5.17 -5.67
N THR A 67 -4.38 -4.49 -5.50
CA THR A 67 -5.27 -4.12 -6.60
C THR A 67 -5.14 -2.62 -6.84
N CYS A 68 -5.12 -2.21 -8.10
CA CYS A 68 -5.07 -0.81 -8.47
C CYS A 68 -6.18 -0.40 -9.43
N ALA A 69 -6.63 0.85 -9.35
CA ALA A 69 -7.64 1.42 -10.23
C ALA A 69 -7.44 2.93 -10.42
N GLY A 70 -8.19 3.51 -11.35
CA GLY A 70 -8.21 4.96 -11.64
C GLY A 70 -7.37 5.35 -12.85
N GLU A 71 -6.17 4.80 -12.99
CA GLU A 71 -5.28 5.05 -14.12
C GLU A 71 -4.76 3.75 -14.74
N PRO A 72 -4.25 3.76 -15.98
CA PRO A 72 -3.53 2.62 -16.53
C PRO A 72 -2.25 2.32 -15.72
N LEU A 73 -2.06 1.06 -15.35
CA LEU A 73 -0.79 0.57 -14.83
C LEU A 73 0.20 0.45 -15.99
N ILE A 74 0.87 1.54 -16.35
CA ILE A 74 1.94 1.52 -17.35
C ILE A 74 3.22 1.09 -16.62
N PRO A 75 3.89 0.00 -17.03
CA PRO A 75 5.22 -0.31 -16.53
C PRO A 75 6.18 0.67 -17.18
N LYS A 76 6.46 1.77 -16.50
CA LYS A 76 7.63 2.61 -16.76
C LYS A 76 8.40 2.68 -15.45
N LEU A 77 9.44 1.85 -15.39
CA LEU A 77 10.57 1.99 -14.50
C LEU A 77 11.38 3.20 -14.97
#